data_AF-A0A924H3F3-F1
#
_entry.id   AF-A0A924H3F3-F1
#
_cell.length_a   1.000
_cell.length_b   1.000
_cell.length_c   1.000
_cell.angle_alpha   90.00
_cell.angle_beta   90.00
_cell.angle_gamma   90.00
#
_symmetry.space_group_name_H-M   'P 1'
#
loop_
_entity.id
_entity.type
_entity.pdbx_description
1 polymer ?
#
loop_
_entity_poly.entity_id
_entity_poly.type
_entity_poly.pdbx_seq_one_letter_code
_entity_poly.pdbx_strand_id
1 'polypeptide(L)'
;MRDLNVSTTRISAIASNSLVAIPATASVHEAVSAMEKSGVRRLLVSEEDGSVVGFVSAGDLIGAIASELGSLASALRNVITRESAERAALCTPPARPVFLPLSIPAIR
;
A
#
# COMPACT_ATOMS: atom_id res chain seq x y z
N MET A 1 13.30 7.75 -34.55
CA MET A 1 13.65 8.81 -33.57
C MET A 1 15.15 8.79 -33.23
N ARG A 2 16.05 8.50 -34.20
CA ARG A 2 17.49 8.28 -33.94
C ARG A 2 18.42 9.43 -34.37
N ASP A 3 17.89 10.52 -34.90
CA ASP A 3 18.68 11.64 -35.47
C ASP A 3 18.52 12.95 -34.68
N LEU A 4 18.17 12.88 -33.40
CA LEU A 4 17.98 14.07 -32.57
C LEU A 4 19.31 14.57 -32.01
N ASN A 5 19.65 15.82 -32.28
CA ASN A 5 20.84 16.45 -31.73
C ASN A 5 20.48 17.27 -30.47
N VAL A 6 20.89 16.77 -29.31
CA VAL A 6 20.63 17.34 -27.98
C VAL A 6 21.09 18.79 -27.79
N SER A 7 22.08 19.27 -28.54
CA SER A 7 22.57 20.66 -28.39
C SER A 7 21.81 21.68 -29.23
N THR A 8 21.04 21.26 -30.24
CA THR A 8 20.33 22.17 -31.16
C THR A 8 18.83 21.95 -31.20
N THR A 9 18.33 20.76 -30.86
CA THR A 9 16.91 20.49 -30.88
C THR A 9 16.24 21.17 -29.68
N ARG A 10 15.27 22.05 -29.95
CA ARG A 10 14.43 22.64 -28.91
C ARG A 10 13.56 21.56 -28.24
N ILE A 11 13.45 21.61 -26.92
CA ILE A 11 12.59 20.69 -26.14
C ILE A 11 11.14 20.76 -26.62
N SER A 12 10.65 21.95 -26.96
CA SER A 12 9.30 22.16 -27.49
C SER A 12 9.02 21.42 -28.80
N ALA A 13 10.05 21.03 -29.56
CA ALA A 13 9.88 20.26 -30.79
C ALA A 13 9.62 18.76 -30.54
N ILE A 14 9.87 18.28 -29.31
CA ILE A 14 9.73 16.87 -28.93
C ILE A 14 8.80 16.64 -27.75
N ALA A 15 8.47 17.70 -27.00
CA ALA A 15 7.57 17.62 -25.86
C ALA A 15 6.13 17.35 -26.32
N SER A 16 5.42 16.48 -25.60
CA SER A 16 3.98 16.31 -25.80
C SER A 16 3.23 17.52 -25.24
N ASN A 17 2.31 18.08 -26.03
CA ASN A 17 1.47 19.22 -25.62
C ASN A 17 0.24 18.83 -24.79
N SER A 18 -0.03 17.54 -24.60
CA SER A 18 -1.13 17.07 -23.76
C SER A 18 -0.57 16.61 -22.42
N LEU A 19 -0.63 17.49 -21.43
CA LEU A 19 -0.33 17.19 -20.04
C LEU A 19 -1.65 16.96 -19.30
N VAL A 20 -1.71 15.87 -18.53
CA VAL A 20 -2.88 15.55 -17.72
C VAL A 20 -2.60 16.02 -16.31
N ALA A 21 -3.53 16.81 -15.75
CA ALA A 21 -3.46 17.33 -14.39
C ALA A 21 -4.62 16.79 -13.55
N ILE A 22 -4.36 16.65 -12.25
CA ILE A 22 -5.37 16.35 -11.22
C ILE A 22 -5.30 17.42 -10.12
N PRO A 23 -6.41 17.69 -9.42
CA PRO A 23 -6.38 18.62 -8.29
C PRO A 23 -5.52 18.06 -7.15
N ALA A 24 -4.90 18.94 -6.36
CA ALA A 24 -4.11 18.58 -5.18
C ALA A 24 -4.92 17.80 -4.11
N THR A 25 -6.24 17.92 -4.16
CA THR A 25 -7.19 17.20 -3.30
C THR A 25 -7.60 15.83 -3.84
N ALA A 26 -7.15 15.43 -5.04
CA ALA A 26 -7.48 14.13 -5.62
C ALA A 26 -6.94 12.98 -4.77
N SER A 27 -7.77 11.96 -4.59
CA SER A 27 -7.37 10.70 -3.97
C SER A 27 -6.39 9.91 -4.85
N VAL A 28 -5.67 8.99 -4.24
CA VAL A 28 -4.79 8.04 -4.96
C VAL A 28 -5.58 7.26 -6.02
N HIS A 29 -6.82 6.87 -5.73
CA HIS A 29 -7.68 6.15 -6.67
C HIS A 29 -8.04 6.98 -7.90
N GLU A 30 -8.34 8.27 -7.71
CA GLU A 30 -8.60 9.20 -8.82
C GLU A 30 -7.34 9.43 -9.65
N ALA A 31 -6.17 9.54 -9.02
CA ALA A 31 -4.89 9.63 -9.71
C ALA A 31 -4.61 8.40 -10.58
N VAL A 32 -4.80 7.18 -10.04
CA VAL A 32 -4.66 5.94 -10.81
C VAL A 32 -5.65 5.90 -11.97
N SER A 33 -6.91 6.22 -11.71
CA SER A 33 -7.96 6.25 -12.74
C SER A 33 -7.64 7.25 -13.86
N ALA A 34 -7.08 8.41 -13.52
CA ALA A 34 -6.67 9.42 -14.49
C ALA A 34 -5.48 8.91 -15.34
N MET A 35 -4.49 8.25 -14.73
CA MET A 35 -3.37 7.61 -15.44
C MET A 35 -3.86 6.53 -16.42
N GLU A 36 -4.78 5.66 -15.98
CA GLU A 36 -5.36 4.60 -16.83
C GLU A 36 -6.15 5.18 -18.01
N LYS A 37 -7.05 6.14 -17.75
CA LYS A 37 -7.90 6.75 -18.79
C LYS A 37 -7.09 7.50 -19.85
N SER A 38 -5.99 8.12 -19.44
CA SER A 38 -5.15 8.93 -20.34
C SER A 38 -3.94 8.19 -20.91
N GLY A 39 -3.65 6.99 -20.43
CA GLY A 39 -2.49 6.19 -20.86
C GLY A 39 -1.14 6.80 -20.48
N VAL A 40 -1.09 7.63 -19.44
CA VAL A 40 0.14 8.29 -18.97
C VAL A 40 0.58 7.76 -17.61
N ARG A 41 1.88 7.84 -17.33
CA ARG A 41 2.47 7.38 -16.06
C ARG A 41 2.77 8.51 -15.07
N ARG A 42 2.52 9.76 -15.46
CA ARG A 42 2.80 10.96 -14.65
C ARG A 42 1.66 11.94 -14.83
N LEU A 43 1.22 12.53 -13.73
CA LEU A 43 0.18 13.54 -13.69
C LEU A 43 0.76 14.81 -13.07
N LEU A 44 0.39 15.97 -13.61
CA LEU A 44 0.57 17.23 -12.92
C LEU A 44 -0.41 17.32 -11.75
N VAL A 45 -0.01 18.03 -10.71
CA VAL A 45 -0.86 18.34 -9.56
C VAL A 45 -1.08 19.85 -9.55
N SER A 46 -2.34 20.28 -9.48
CA SER A 46 -2.72 21.68 -9.51
C SER A 46 -3.63 22.07 -8.35
N GLU A 47 -3.51 23.31 -7.89
CA GLU A 47 -4.44 23.93 -6.95
C GLU A 47 -5.74 24.35 -7.65
N GLU A 48 -6.73 24.78 -6.86
CA GLU A 48 -8.03 25.24 -7.36
C GLU A 48 -7.92 26.50 -8.24
N ASP A 49 -6.89 27.34 -8.03
CA ASP A 49 -6.61 28.52 -8.85
C ASP A 49 -5.95 28.20 -10.21
N GLY A 50 -5.69 26.90 -10.47
CA GLY A 50 -5.05 26.41 -11.69
C GLY A 50 -3.52 26.47 -11.67
N SER A 51 -2.90 26.89 -10.57
CA SER A 51 -1.45 26.84 -10.41
C SER A 51 -0.95 25.39 -10.28
N VAL A 52 0.17 25.07 -10.93
CA VAL A 52 0.80 23.75 -10.84
C VAL A 52 1.74 23.73 -9.64
N VAL A 53 1.50 22.84 -8.69
CA VAL A 53 2.33 22.68 -7.49
C VAL A 53 3.40 21.59 -7.65
N GLY A 54 3.17 20.65 -8.56
CA GLY A 54 4.12 19.58 -8.81
C GLY A 54 3.59 18.50 -9.74
N PHE A 55 4.12 17.29 -9.58
CA PHE A 55 3.68 16.12 -10.31
C PHE A 55 3.80 14.87 -9.45
N VAL A 56 3.04 13.83 -9.81
CA VAL A 56 3.12 12.50 -9.22
C VAL A 56 3.29 11.47 -10.33
N SER A 57 4.09 10.45 -10.07
CA SER A 57 4.30 9.33 -10.99
C SER A 57 3.64 8.05 -10.47
N ALA A 58 3.39 7.11 -11.39
CA ALA A 58 2.94 5.77 -11.03
C ALA A 58 3.89 5.08 -10.03
N GLY A 59 5.20 5.37 -10.10
CA GLY A 59 6.18 4.82 -9.16
C GLY A 59 5.97 5.31 -7.74
N ASP A 60 5.62 6.59 -7.57
CA ASP A 60 5.32 7.18 -6.27
C ASP A 60 4.07 6.54 -5.66
N LEU A 61 3.02 6.36 -6.48
CA LEU A 61 1.77 5.71 -6.05
C LEU A 61 1.98 4.25 -5.66
N ILE A 62 2.74 3.48 -6.45
CA ILE A 62 3.08 2.09 -6.14
C ILE A 62 3.85 2.01 -4.82
N GLY A 63 4.84 2.89 -4.62
CA GLY A 63 5.63 2.94 -3.39
C GLY A 63 4.76 3.22 -2.16
N ALA A 64 3.87 4.20 -2.25
CA ALA A 64 2.95 4.55 -1.16
C ALA A 64 2.02 3.39 -0.80
N ILE A 65 1.36 2.78 -1.80
CA ILE A 65 0.45 1.65 -1.61
C ILE A 65 1.18 0.44 -1.03
N ALA A 66 2.36 0.11 -1.55
CA ALA A 66 3.15 -1.01 -1.07
C ALA A 66 3.58 -0.84 0.40
N SER A 67 3.97 0.38 0.78
CA SER A 67 4.31 0.70 2.17
C SER A 67 3.11 0.51 3.11
N GLU A 68 1.92 0.96 2.69
CA GLU A 68 0.69 0.86 3.49
C GLU A 68 0.26 -0.60 3.67
N LEU A 69 0.27 -1.40 2.59
CA LEU A 69 0.03 -2.84 2.67
C LEU A 69 1.04 -3.55 3.56
N GLY A 70 2.32 -3.19 3.48
CA GLY A 70 3.38 -3.76 4.31
C GLY A 70 3.16 -3.49 5.80
N SER A 71 2.72 -2.28 6.15
CA SER A 71 2.39 -1.90 7.53
C SER A 71 1.25 -2.75 8.09
N LEU A 72 0.15 -2.89 7.33
CA LEU A 72 -0.98 -3.73 7.72
C LEU A 72 -0.58 -5.20 7.89
N ALA A 73 0.20 -5.73 6.94
CA ALA A 73 0.70 -7.10 7.00
C ALA A 73 1.55 -7.34 8.26
N SER A 74 2.40 -6.38 8.63
CA SER A 74 3.20 -6.43 9.86
C SER A 74 2.32 -6.41 11.12
N ALA A 75 1.32 -5.53 11.18
CA ALA A 75 0.41 -5.45 12.32
C ALA A 75 -0.32 -6.79 12.56
N LEU A 76 -0.87 -7.39 11.49
CA LEU A 76 -1.52 -8.71 11.57
C LEU A 76 -0.55 -9.81 12.01
N ARG A 77 0.70 -9.77 11.55
CA ARG A 77 1.75 -10.72 11.96
C ARG A 77 2.04 -10.64 13.45
N ASN A 78 2.08 -9.44 14.00
CA ASN A 78 2.32 -9.21 15.43
C ASN A 78 1.15 -9.72 16.29
N VAL A 79 -0.09 -9.54 15.84
CA VAL A 79 -1.26 -10.08 16.55
C VAL A 79 -1.21 -11.60 16.60
N ILE A 80 -0.99 -12.26 15.46
CA ILE A 80 -0.99 -13.74 15.38
C ILE A 80 0.15 -14.34 16.22
N THR A 81 1.33 -13.74 16.19
CA THR A 81 2.47 -14.21 17.00
C THR A 81 2.19 -14.07 18.50
N ARG A 82 1.50 -13.00 18.92
CA ARG A 82 1.09 -12.82 20.31
C ARG A 82 0.06 -13.87 20.74
N GLU A 83 -1.02 -14.05 19.97
CA GLU A 83 -2.09 -14.98 20.31
C GLU A 83 -1.61 -16.44 20.36
N SER A 84 -0.70 -16.82 19.45
CA SER A 84 -0.10 -18.16 19.44
C SER A 84 0.80 -18.41 20.64
N ALA A 85 1.59 -17.42 21.09
CA ALA A 85 2.39 -17.53 22.30
C ALA A 85 1.52 -17.66 23.57
N GLU A 86 0.45 -16.87 23.67
CA GLU A 86 -0.49 -16.92 24.79
C GLU A 86 -1.22 -18.27 24.87
N ARG A 87 -1.66 -18.83 23.73
CA ARG A 87 -2.28 -20.17 23.67
C ARG A 87 -1.32 -21.31 23.97
N ALA A 88 -0.06 -21.21 23.52
CA ALA A 88 0.96 -22.21 23.82
C ALA A 88 1.24 -22.29 25.32
N ALA A 89 1.26 -21.15 26.03
CA ALA A 89 1.43 -21.12 27.49
C ALA A 89 0.31 -21.87 28.23
N LEU A 90 -0.94 -21.78 27.76
CA LEU A 90 -2.10 -22.46 28.34
C LEU A 90 -2.11 -23.98 28.09
N CYS A 91 -1.42 -24.47 27.06
CA CYS A 91 -1.35 -25.89 26.70
C CYS A 91 -0.20 -26.65 27.39
N THR A 92 0.59 -25.98 28.24
CA THR A 92 1.64 -26.67 29.01
C THR A 92 0.97 -27.43 30.16
N PRO A 93 1.01 -28.78 30.20
CA PRO A 93 0.40 -29.51 31.30
C PRO A 93 1.09 -29.13 32.62
N PRO A 94 0.34 -28.98 33.73
CA PRO A 94 0.93 -28.67 35.02
C PRO A 94 1.96 -29.75 35.37
N ALA A 95 3.14 -29.35 35.86
CA ALA A 95 4.25 -30.25 36.19
C ALA A 95 3.90 -31.31 37.25
N ARG A 96 2.78 -31.12 37.97
CA ARG A 96 2.16 -32.13 38.82
C ARG A 96 0.82 -32.55 38.23
N PRO A 97 0.54 -33.85 38.10
CA PRO A 97 -0.77 -34.32 37.67
C PRO A 97 -1.83 -33.81 38.66
N VAL A 98 -2.82 -33.08 38.14
CA VAL A 98 -4.00 -32.69 38.91
C VAL A 98 -4.89 -33.92 39.00
N PHE A 99 -4.94 -34.54 40.17
CA PHE A 99 -5.87 -35.62 40.45
C PHE A 99 -7.25 -34.99 40.65
N LEU A 100 -8.09 -35.02 39.63
CA LEU A 100 -9.51 -34.68 39.77
C LEU A 100 -10.18 -35.86 40.46
N PRO A 101 -10.77 -35.70 41.66
CA PRO A 101 -11.55 -36.73 42.30
C PRO A 101 -12.88 -36.87 41.54
N LEU A 102 -12.83 -37.57 40.41
CA LEU A 102 -14.03 -37.95 39.67
C LEU A 102 -14.68 -39.11 40.41
N SER A 103 -15.48 -38.78 41.42
CA SER A 103 -16.53 -39.66 41.92
C SER A 103 -17.63 -39.75 40.88
N ILE A 104 -17.38 -40.48 39.79
CA ILE A 104 -18.43 -40.84 38.84
C ILE A 104 -19.20 -42.00 39.49
N PRO A 105 -20.49 -41.82 39.83
CA PRO A 105 -21.29 -42.95 40.28
C PRO A 105 -21.38 -43.92 39.10
N ALA A 106 -21.00 -45.18 39.32
CA ALA A 106 -21.18 -46.23 38.32
C ALA A 106 -22.67 -46.31 37.95
N ILE A 107 -23.01 -45.89 36.73
CA ILE A 107 -24.35 -46.07 36.17
C ILE A 107 -24.52 -47.58 35.94
N ARG A 108 -25.50 -48.15 36.63
CA ARG A 108 -25.88 -49.57 36.58
C ARG A 108 -26.93 -49.82 35.51
#